data_AF-A0A953AVG6-F1
#
_entry.id   AF-A0A953AVG6-F1
#
_cell.length_a   1.000
_cell.length_b   1.000
_cell.length_c   1.000
_cell.angle_alpha   90.00
_cell.angle_beta   90.00
_cell.angle_gamma   90.00
#
_symmetry.space_group_name_H-M   'P 1'
#
loop_
_entity.id
_entity.type
_entity.pdbx_description
1 polymer ?
#
loop_
_entity_poly.entity_id
_entity_poly.type
_entity_poly.pdbx_seq_one_letter_code
_entity_poly.pdbx_strand_id
1 'polypeptide(L)'
;RISASAVGGEGGTNASSGGGGGGSGGMLLLEADEVRIDGSAIVTANGAGGGGGALGAMDGREGEEGSSDGAIVAPGGMGGGGSAGTGGNGAVFSGTGGAGENAGSGGGGGGGGGMGVIFVRGGTRACMMAPTAVFSPPPVKLECP
;
A
#
# COMPACT_ATOMS: atom_id res chain seq x y z
N ARG A 1 -14.18 10.60 -2.16
CA ARG A 1 -12.99 9.75 -1.95
C ARG A 1 -12.44 9.37 -3.32
N ILE A 2 -11.13 9.45 -3.48
CA ILE A 2 -10.39 9.00 -4.67
C ILE A 2 -9.30 8.07 -4.15
N SER A 3 -9.19 6.85 -4.69
CA SER A 3 -8.21 5.88 -4.23
C SER A 3 -7.60 5.14 -5.41
N ALA A 4 -6.28 5.01 -5.37
CA ALA A 4 -5.46 4.14 -6.19
C ALA A 4 -4.57 3.26 -5.28
N SER A 5 -5.09 2.89 -4.11
CA SER A 5 -4.43 1.95 -3.21
C SER A 5 -4.44 0.55 -3.80
N ALA A 6 -3.42 -0.23 -3.45
CA ALA A 6 -3.20 -1.55 -4.01
C ALA A 6 -3.85 -2.68 -3.21
N VAL A 7 -3.88 -3.87 -3.80
CA VAL A 7 -4.35 -5.11 -3.17
C VAL A 7 -3.21 -5.91 -2.54
N GLY A 8 -3.54 -6.62 -1.47
CA GLY A 8 -2.61 -7.49 -0.75
C GLY A 8 -2.07 -8.63 -1.61
N GLY A 9 -0.90 -9.13 -1.23
CA GLY A 9 -0.30 -10.32 -1.85
C GLY A 9 -0.95 -11.61 -1.34
N GLU A 10 -1.17 -12.55 -2.25
CA GLU A 10 -1.71 -13.88 -1.93
C GLU A 10 -0.82 -14.64 -0.94
N GLY A 11 -1.46 -15.38 -0.03
CA GLY A 11 -0.74 -16.34 0.82
C GLY A 11 -0.20 -17.51 0.00
N GLY A 12 0.94 -18.07 0.40
CA GLY A 12 1.42 -19.32 -0.17
C GLY A 12 0.45 -20.47 0.13
N THR A 13 0.22 -21.37 -0.83
CA THR A 13 -0.64 -22.56 -0.67
C THR A 13 0.16 -23.85 -0.73
N ASN A 14 0.12 -24.64 0.35
CA ASN A 14 0.73 -25.96 0.48
C ASN A 14 2.24 -26.06 0.14
N ALA A 15 2.86 -27.19 0.50
CA ALA A 15 4.18 -27.64 0.02
C ALA A 15 5.34 -26.61 0.13
N SER A 16 5.30 -25.75 1.16
CA SER A 16 6.32 -24.71 1.38
C SER A 16 6.44 -23.68 0.23
N SER A 17 5.34 -23.40 -0.47
CA SER A 17 5.30 -22.29 -1.44
C SER A 17 5.49 -20.93 -0.76
N GLY A 18 6.20 -20.01 -1.41
CA GLY A 18 6.33 -18.64 -0.94
C GLY A 18 5.03 -17.83 -1.07
N GLY A 19 4.93 -16.73 -0.32
CA GLY A 19 3.85 -15.76 -0.45
C GLY A 19 4.04 -14.79 -1.61
N GLY A 20 2.94 -14.27 -2.15
CA GLY A 20 2.92 -13.27 -3.22
C GLY A 20 3.31 -11.88 -2.72
N GLY A 21 3.92 -11.08 -3.60
CA GLY A 21 4.22 -9.68 -3.28
C GLY A 21 2.96 -8.80 -3.22
N GLY A 22 2.97 -7.79 -2.35
CA GLY A 22 1.91 -6.79 -2.27
C GLY A 22 1.97 -5.82 -3.44
N GLY A 23 0.80 -5.37 -3.92
CA GLY A 23 0.74 -4.39 -5.00
C GLY A 23 1.23 -3.00 -4.58
N SER A 24 1.85 -2.28 -5.51
CA SER A 24 2.25 -0.88 -5.30
C SER A 24 1.08 0.08 -5.51
N GLY A 25 1.03 1.16 -4.71
CA GLY A 25 0.08 2.24 -4.89
C GLY A 25 0.24 2.93 -6.26
N GLY A 26 -0.85 3.45 -6.80
CA GLY A 26 -0.88 4.10 -8.12
C GLY A 26 -0.46 5.57 -8.13
N MET A 27 -0.56 6.19 -9.32
CA MET A 27 -0.38 7.63 -9.49
C MET A 27 -1.74 8.33 -9.54
N LEU A 28 -1.89 9.40 -8.77
CA LEU A 28 -3.03 10.31 -8.86
C LEU A 28 -2.54 11.71 -9.28
N LEU A 29 -3.11 12.23 -10.36
CA LEU A 29 -2.92 13.61 -10.83
C LEU A 29 -4.26 14.34 -10.73
N LEU A 30 -4.33 15.35 -9.86
CA LEU A 30 -5.48 16.25 -9.74
C LEU A 30 -5.11 17.57 -10.43
N GLU A 31 -5.61 17.77 -11.65
CA GLU A 31 -5.30 18.94 -12.48
C GLU A 31 -6.60 19.64 -12.92
N ALA A 32 -6.72 20.93 -12.60
CA ALA A 32 -7.84 21.78 -13.01
C ALA A 32 -7.43 23.26 -12.96
N ASP A 33 -8.22 24.15 -13.59
CA ASP A 33 -8.00 25.60 -13.45
C ASP A 33 -8.12 26.03 -11.97
N GLU A 34 -9.06 25.43 -11.23
CA GLU A 34 -9.24 25.54 -9.78
C GLU A 34 -9.34 24.14 -9.17
N VAL A 35 -8.51 23.83 -8.18
CA VAL A 35 -8.61 22.59 -7.40
C VAL A 35 -9.12 22.91 -6.00
N ARG A 36 -10.32 22.44 -5.68
CA ARG A 36 -10.90 22.54 -4.33
C ARG A 36 -11.01 21.16 -3.69
N ILE A 37 -10.36 21.00 -2.54
CA ILE A 37 -10.36 19.77 -1.75
C ILE A 37 -10.92 20.10 -0.37
N ASP A 38 -12.16 19.70 -0.14
CA ASP A 38 -12.87 19.94 1.12
C ASP A 38 -12.35 19.06 2.26
N GLY A 39 -12.69 19.43 3.49
CA GLY A 39 -12.15 18.82 4.69
C GLY A 39 -12.50 17.35 4.92
N SER A 40 -13.50 16.82 4.23
CA SER A 40 -13.89 15.41 4.24
C SER A 40 -13.30 14.61 3.08
N ALA A 41 -12.45 15.23 2.25
CA ALA A 41 -11.84 14.54 1.13
C ALA A 41 -10.78 13.55 1.62
N ILE A 42 -10.74 12.41 0.94
CA ILE A 42 -9.74 11.37 1.15
C ILE A 42 -9.17 10.98 -0.21
N VAL A 43 -7.85 11.12 -0.34
CA VAL A 43 -7.06 10.84 -1.54
C VAL A 43 -5.97 9.85 -1.15
N THR A 44 -6.06 8.61 -1.62
CA THR A 44 -5.14 7.53 -1.22
C THR A 44 -4.49 6.83 -2.41
N ALA A 45 -3.22 6.49 -2.27
CA ALA A 45 -2.43 5.72 -3.24
C ALA A 45 -1.42 4.87 -2.48
N ASN A 46 -1.91 4.08 -1.52
CA ASN A 46 -1.09 3.31 -0.60
C ASN A 46 -0.67 1.96 -1.19
N GLY A 47 0.55 1.52 -0.86
CA GLY A 47 1.00 0.15 -1.14
C GLY A 47 0.35 -0.85 -0.18
N ALA A 48 0.24 -2.10 -0.63
CA ALA A 48 -0.37 -3.20 0.12
C ALA A 48 0.66 -4.11 0.78
N GLY A 49 0.23 -4.93 1.74
CA GLY A 49 1.09 -5.96 2.35
C GLY A 49 1.34 -7.14 1.40
N GLY A 50 2.51 -7.77 1.50
CA GLY A 50 2.79 -9.06 0.85
C GLY A 50 2.17 -10.23 1.62
N GLY A 51 1.94 -11.36 0.96
CA GLY A 51 1.43 -12.57 1.60
C GLY A 51 2.51 -13.36 2.35
N GLY A 52 2.10 -14.13 3.35
CA GLY A 52 2.97 -15.06 4.06
C GLY A 52 3.21 -16.34 3.28
N GLY A 53 4.32 -17.03 3.52
CA GLY A 53 4.60 -18.34 2.92
C GLY A 53 3.88 -19.50 3.62
N ALA A 54 3.79 -20.64 2.95
CA ALA A 54 3.19 -21.88 3.48
C ALA A 54 4.21 -22.77 4.22
N LEU A 55 3.73 -23.71 5.02
CA LEU A 55 4.52 -24.80 5.61
C LEU A 55 3.71 -26.12 5.60
N GLY A 56 4.13 -27.09 4.77
CA GLY A 56 3.43 -28.37 4.67
C GLY A 56 1.98 -28.22 4.21
N ALA A 57 1.03 -28.48 5.09
CA ALA A 57 -0.42 -28.32 4.85
C ALA A 57 -0.99 -27.02 5.47
N MET A 58 -0.14 -26.16 6.03
CA MET A 58 -0.55 -24.88 6.60
C MET A 58 -0.25 -23.77 5.60
N ASP A 59 -1.30 -23.16 5.07
CA ASP A 59 -1.18 -22.06 4.13
C ASP A 59 -0.74 -20.77 4.83
N GLY A 60 -0.03 -19.92 4.09
CA GLY A 60 0.24 -18.55 4.51
C GLY A 60 -1.02 -17.70 4.41
N ARG A 61 -1.08 -16.62 5.17
CA ARG A 61 -2.17 -15.64 5.06
C ARG A 61 -1.86 -14.63 3.98
N GLU A 62 -2.90 -14.11 3.35
CA GLU A 62 -2.84 -12.95 2.48
C GLU A 62 -2.33 -11.71 3.25
N GLY A 63 -1.65 -10.81 2.54
CA GLY A 63 -1.36 -9.47 3.04
C GLY A 63 -2.61 -8.58 2.99
N GLU A 64 -2.63 -7.52 3.79
CA GLU A 64 -3.75 -6.57 3.75
C GLU A 64 -3.66 -5.61 2.55
N GLU A 65 -4.82 -5.12 2.12
CA GLU A 65 -4.92 -4.06 1.11
C GLU A 65 -4.36 -2.74 1.63
N GLY A 66 -3.86 -1.90 0.71
CA GLY A 66 -3.47 -0.54 1.03
C GLY A 66 -4.65 0.25 1.57
N SER A 67 -4.49 0.93 2.73
CA SER A 67 -5.58 1.72 3.32
C SER A 67 -6.15 2.71 2.31
N SER A 68 -7.45 2.83 2.36
CA SER A 68 -8.22 3.61 1.40
C SER A 68 -8.89 4.83 2.02
N ASP A 69 -8.71 4.98 3.33
CA ASP A 69 -9.29 5.99 4.21
C ASP A 69 -8.24 6.78 5.00
N GLY A 70 -6.96 6.38 4.98
CA GLY A 70 -5.91 7.07 5.73
C GLY A 70 -4.50 6.60 5.44
N ALA A 71 -3.58 6.98 6.32
CA ALA A 71 -2.19 6.54 6.30
C ALA A 71 -1.96 5.28 7.16
N ILE A 72 -2.89 4.37 6.96
CA ILE A 72 -2.96 2.95 7.30
C ILE A 72 -1.85 2.07 6.72
N VAL A 73 -0.74 1.80 7.39
CA VAL A 73 0.22 0.79 6.88
C VAL A 73 -0.50 -0.54 6.74
N ALA A 74 -0.51 -1.10 5.53
CA ALA A 74 -1.08 -2.42 5.26
C ALA A 74 -0.10 -3.51 5.77
N PRO A 75 -0.43 -4.27 6.82
CA PRO A 75 0.42 -5.34 7.30
C PRO A 75 0.56 -6.47 6.27
N GLY A 76 1.74 -7.09 6.25
CA GLY A 76 1.94 -8.33 5.51
C GLY A 76 1.25 -9.53 6.17
N GLY A 77 1.01 -10.56 5.38
CA GLY A 77 0.36 -11.79 5.81
C GLY A 77 1.26 -12.65 6.69
N MET A 78 0.69 -13.26 7.71
CA MET A 78 1.40 -14.22 8.57
C MET A 78 1.78 -15.48 7.78
N GLY A 79 2.98 -16.03 8.01
CA GLY A 79 3.35 -17.35 7.49
C GLY A 79 2.51 -18.48 8.10
N GLY A 80 2.36 -19.59 7.38
CA GLY A 80 1.54 -20.74 7.78
C GLY A 80 2.07 -21.52 9.00
N GLY A 81 3.25 -21.17 9.54
CA GLY A 81 3.81 -21.80 10.73
C GLY A 81 5.17 -21.22 11.10
N GLY A 82 5.76 -21.67 12.21
CA GLY A 82 6.98 -21.08 12.78
C GLY A 82 8.25 -21.18 11.92
N SER A 83 8.20 -21.85 10.76
CA SER A 83 9.31 -21.92 9.80
C SER A 83 8.99 -21.33 8.43
N ALA A 84 7.78 -20.77 8.25
CA ALA A 84 7.40 -20.01 7.06
C ALA A 84 7.56 -18.51 7.30
N GLY A 85 7.96 -17.78 6.27
CA GLY A 85 8.18 -16.34 6.38
C GLY A 85 6.87 -15.55 6.37
N THR A 86 6.80 -14.48 7.16
CA THR A 86 5.73 -13.48 7.05
C THR A 86 5.96 -12.53 5.87
N GLY A 87 4.89 -12.00 5.30
CA GLY A 87 4.96 -10.99 4.24
C GLY A 87 5.39 -9.62 4.76
N GLY A 88 5.95 -8.80 3.88
CA GLY A 88 6.36 -7.44 4.20
C GLY A 88 5.18 -6.46 4.19
N ASN A 89 5.24 -5.42 5.03
CA ASN A 89 4.21 -4.38 5.09
C ASN A 89 4.23 -3.47 3.85
N GLY A 90 3.07 -2.95 3.43
CA GLY A 90 2.96 -1.92 2.40
C GLY A 90 3.47 -0.55 2.85
N ALA A 91 3.72 0.36 1.89
CA ALA A 91 4.19 1.72 2.18
C ALA A 91 3.09 2.79 2.00
N VAL A 92 3.07 3.79 2.91
CA VAL A 92 2.03 4.85 2.94
C VAL A 92 2.54 6.29 3.12
N PHE A 93 3.83 6.52 3.41
CA PHE A 93 4.37 7.87 3.66
C PHE A 93 5.61 8.21 2.82
N SER A 94 6.65 7.41 2.97
CA SER A 94 7.89 7.50 2.20
C SER A 94 8.52 6.12 2.09
N GLY A 95 9.14 5.85 0.94
CA GLY A 95 9.95 4.65 0.75
C GLY A 95 9.25 3.48 0.07
N THR A 96 9.98 2.37 0.09
CA THR A 96 9.58 1.07 -0.48
C THR A 96 8.76 0.28 0.55
N GLY A 97 7.96 -0.67 0.08
CA GLY A 97 7.37 -1.66 0.97
C GLY A 97 8.44 -2.44 1.75
N GLY A 98 8.05 -3.05 2.86
CA GLY A 98 8.90 -3.91 3.67
C GLY A 98 9.29 -5.18 2.93
N ALA A 99 10.47 -5.72 3.23
CA ALA A 99 10.83 -7.05 2.75
C ALA A 99 9.95 -8.11 3.46
N GLY A 100 9.64 -9.19 2.74
CA GLY A 100 9.13 -10.41 3.38
C GLY A 100 10.24 -11.14 4.13
N GLU A 101 9.87 -11.99 5.07
CA GLU A 101 10.82 -12.76 5.86
C GLU A 101 11.30 -14.00 5.10
N ASN A 102 12.57 -14.35 5.32
CA ASN A 102 13.11 -15.63 4.90
C ASN A 102 12.48 -16.77 5.70
N ALA A 103 12.39 -17.94 5.07
CA ALA A 103 11.90 -19.16 5.70
C ALA A 103 13.01 -20.18 5.89
N GLY A 104 12.84 -21.06 6.88
CA GLY A 104 13.74 -22.20 7.12
C GLY A 104 13.39 -23.37 6.20
N SER A 105 12.37 -24.13 6.60
CA SER A 105 11.81 -25.26 5.82
C SER A 105 10.47 -24.95 5.15
N GLY A 106 9.87 -23.80 5.46
CA GLY A 106 8.66 -23.27 4.82
C GLY A 106 8.96 -22.42 3.58
N GLY A 107 7.92 -21.85 2.99
CA GLY A 107 8.04 -20.83 1.96
C GLY A 107 8.34 -19.46 2.57
N GLY A 108 9.14 -18.64 1.87
CA GLY A 108 9.40 -17.25 2.26
C GLY A 108 8.17 -16.36 2.10
N GLY A 109 8.13 -15.25 2.82
CA GLY A 109 7.08 -14.25 2.64
C GLY A 109 7.33 -13.36 1.43
N GLY A 110 6.24 -12.85 0.84
CA GLY A 110 6.31 -11.87 -0.23
C GLY A 110 6.64 -10.47 0.30
N GLY A 111 7.36 -9.67 -0.48
CA GLY A 111 7.61 -8.25 -0.14
C GLY A 111 6.33 -7.41 -0.20
N GLY A 112 6.25 -6.36 0.61
CA GLY A 112 5.18 -5.38 0.56
C GLY A 112 5.30 -4.44 -0.64
N GLY A 113 4.19 -3.85 -1.03
CA GLY A 113 4.09 -2.91 -2.13
C GLY A 113 4.60 -1.51 -1.79
N GLY A 114 5.18 -0.84 -2.78
CA GLY A 114 5.62 0.55 -2.66
C GLY A 114 4.44 1.52 -2.56
N MET A 115 4.69 2.72 -2.02
CA MET A 115 3.69 3.77 -2.05
C MET A 115 3.51 4.30 -3.47
N GLY A 116 2.31 4.79 -3.76
CA GLY A 116 2.01 5.56 -4.96
C GLY A 116 2.46 7.01 -4.84
N VAL A 117 1.94 7.85 -5.72
CA VAL A 117 2.28 9.29 -5.75
C VAL A 117 1.04 10.13 -6.03
N ILE A 118 0.93 11.26 -5.35
CA ILE A 118 -0.17 12.21 -5.52
C ILE A 118 0.39 13.55 -5.96
N PHE A 119 -0.13 14.09 -7.07
CA PHE A 119 0.17 15.40 -7.60
C PHE A 119 -1.09 16.26 -7.61
N VAL A 120 -0.95 17.53 -7.21
CA VAL A 120 -2.03 18.51 -7.27
C VAL A 120 -1.52 19.72 -8.04
N ARG A 121 -2.25 20.08 -9.10
CA ARG A 121 -1.93 21.22 -9.97
C ARG A 121 -3.16 22.09 -10.22
N GLY A 122 -3.05 23.36 -9.83
CA GLY A 122 -3.96 24.43 -10.22
C GLY A 122 -3.48 25.13 -11.49
N GLY A 123 -4.42 25.66 -12.27
CA GLY A 123 -4.16 26.49 -13.45
C GLY A 123 -3.99 27.95 -13.05
N THR A 124 -4.94 28.80 -13.45
CA THR A 124 -4.90 30.25 -13.16
C THR A 124 -5.50 30.61 -11.80
N ARG A 125 -6.24 29.68 -11.16
CA ARG A 125 -6.84 29.88 -9.83
C ARG A 125 -6.08 29.07 -8.77
N ALA A 126 -6.17 29.56 -7.53
CA ALA A 126 -5.50 28.93 -6.39
C ALA A 126 -6.06 27.53 -6.08
N CYS A 127 -5.23 26.67 -5.52
CA CYS A 127 -5.70 25.44 -4.91
C CYS A 127 -6.21 25.73 -3.50
N MET A 128 -7.45 25.35 -3.22
CA MET A 128 -8.03 25.44 -1.88
C MET A 128 -8.07 24.05 -1.27
N MET A 129 -7.13 23.76 -0.36
CA MET A 129 -7.10 22.52 0.40
C MET A 129 -7.47 22.78 1.85
N ALA A 130 -8.54 22.13 2.29
CA ALA A 130 -8.88 22.11 3.70
C ALA A 130 -7.80 21.34 4.49
N PRO A 131 -7.35 21.85 5.65
CA PRO A 131 -6.29 21.21 6.45
C PRO A 131 -6.71 19.85 7.03
N THR A 132 -8.00 19.54 7.04
CA THR A 132 -8.52 18.25 7.52
C THR A 132 -8.65 17.19 6.42
N ALA A 133 -8.36 17.55 5.16
CA ALA A 133 -8.35 16.58 4.07
C ALA A 133 -7.23 15.54 4.27
N VAL A 134 -7.53 14.28 3.95
CA VAL A 134 -6.60 13.16 4.11
C VAL A 134 -5.90 12.86 2.79
N PHE A 135 -4.58 12.90 2.81
CA PHE A 135 -3.73 12.46 1.72
C PHE A 135 -2.80 11.36 2.23
N SER A 136 -2.79 10.22 1.55
CA SER A 136 -1.85 9.14 1.85
C SER A 136 -1.39 8.46 0.56
N PRO A 137 -0.14 8.63 0.13
CA PRO A 137 0.89 9.46 0.76
C PRO A 137 0.60 10.97 0.68
N PRO A 138 1.36 11.81 1.40
CA PRO A 138 1.31 13.26 1.18
C PRO A 138 1.59 13.60 -0.29
N PRO A 139 0.99 14.69 -0.83
CA PRO A 139 1.27 15.10 -2.21
C PRO A 139 2.76 15.38 -2.44
N VAL A 140 3.33 14.81 -3.50
CA VAL A 140 4.73 14.97 -3.89
C VAL A 140 4.99 16.37 -4.42
N LYS A 141 3.99 16.94 -5.11
CA LYS A 141 4.06 18.30 -5.63
C LYS A 141 2.71 18.97 -5.52
N LEU A 142 2.74 20.20 -5.00
CA LEU A 142 1.63 21.14 -4.99
C LEU A 142 2.02 22.31 -5.90
N GLU A 143 1.47 22.35 -7.12
CA GLU A 143 1.69 23.44 -8.08
C GLU A 143 0.44 24.31 -8.13
N CYS A 144 0.44 25.42 -7.41
CA CYS A 144 -0.68 26.35 -7.37
C CYS A 144 -0.12 27.78 -7.52
N PRO A 145 -0.79 28.65 -8.30
CA PRO A 145 -0.37 30.04 -8.48
C PRO A 145 -0.44 30.86 -7.18
#